data_AF-A0A0Q9I744-F1
#
_entry.id   AF-A0A0Q9I744-F1
#
_cell.length_a   1.000
_cell.length_b   1.000
_cell.length_c   1.000
_cell.angle_alpha   90.00
_cell.angle_beta   90.00
_cell.angle_gamma   90.00
#
_symmetry.space_group_name_H-M   'P 1'
#
loop_
_entity.id
_entity.type
_entity.pdbx_description
1 polymer ?
#
loop_
_entity_poly.entity_id
_entity_poly.type
_entity_poly.pdbx_seq_one_letter_code
_entity_poly.pdbx_strand_id
1 'polypeptide(L)'
;MNCTFTPRRGPAQRYVGVVRNFGIDLGTIRSTTMSWRVFGPYARAPLGALSGVYGGATAGASAGVGGSANLLLGGNNNEVTLQPLSLQGARGVNVALGVTGLELSLVRPGRRR
;
A
#
# COMPACT_ATOMS: atom_id res chain seq x y z
N MET A 1 -8.12 6.24 -5.86
CA MET A 1 -7.61 5.18 -6.79
C MET A 1 -8.22 3.82 -6.44
N ASN A 2 -8.36 2.90 -7.39
CA ASN A 2 -8.87 1.55 -7.14
C ASN A 2 -7.70 0.58 -6.92
N CYS A 3 -7.70 -0.13 -5.80
CA CYS A 3 -6.64 -1.06 -5.41
C CYS A 3 -7.23 -2.47 -5.27
N THR A 4 -6.52 -3.48 -5.78
CA THR A 4 -6.88 -4.89 -5.62
C THR A 4 -5.81 -5.58 -4.79
N PHE A 5 -6.21 -6.17 -3.67
CA PHE A 5 -5.36 -6.97 -2.81
C PHE A 5 -5.66 -8.44 -3.00
N THR A 6 -4.65 -9.18 -3.45
CA THR A 6 -4.72 -10.64 -3.62
C THR A 6 -3.82 -11.29 -2.56
N PRO A 7 -4.38 -11.70 -1.41
CA PRO A 7 -3.60 -12.37 -0.39
C PRO A 7 -3.18 -13.77 -0.86
N ARG A 8 -2.06 -14.28 -0.32
CA ARG A 8 -1.65 -15.69 -0.55
C ARG A 8 -2.70 -16.69 -0.06
N ARG A 9 -3.43 -16.34 1.01
CA ARG A 9 -4.50 -17.14 1.60
C ARG A 9 -5.67 -16.23 1.97
N GLY A 10 -6.84 -16.52 1.42
CA GLY A 10 -8.07 -15.73 1.61
C GLY A 10 -8.64 -15.21 0.29
N PRO A 11 -9.83 -14.59 0.30
CA PRO A 11 -10.43 -14.01 -0.89
C PRO A 11 -9.68 -12.75 -1.34
N ALA A 12 -9.72 -12.45 -2.64
CA ALA A 12 -9.29 -11.16 -3.15
C ALA A 12 -10.19 -10.04 -2.60
N GLN A 13 -9.59 -8.90 -2.30
CA GLN A 13 -10.25 -7.77 -1.66
C GLN A 13 -10.03 -6.51 -2.48
N ARG A 14 -11.06 -5.65 -2.53
CA ARG A 14 -10.98 -4.36 -3.23
C ARG A 14 -10.90 -3.25 -2.21
N TYR A 15 -10.02 -2.29 -2.48
CA TYR A 15 -9.79 -1.12 -1.64
C TYR A 15 -9.87 0.15 -2.49
N VAL A 16 -10.28 1.25 -1.86
CA VAL A 16 -9.99 2.59 -2.36
C VAL A 16 -8.70 3.04 -1.70
N GLY A 17 -7.74 3.43 -2.52
CA GLY A 17 -6.53 4.07 -2.05
C GLY A 17 -6.60 5.59 -2.20
N VAL A 18 -5.96 6.30 -1.28
CA VAL A 18 -5.71 7.75 -1.36
C VAL A 18 -4.24 7.99 -1.02
N VAL A 19 -3.49 8.55 -1.96
CA VAL A 19 -2.11 8.95 -1.67
C VAL A 19 -2.15 10.29 -0.94
N ARG A 20 -1.62 10.31 0.28
CA ARG A 20 -1.59 11.48 1.16
C ARG A 20 -0.34 12.32 0.95
N ASN A 21 0.80 11.66 0.71
CA ASN A 21 2.09 12.32 0.56
C ASN A 21 2.91 11.64 -0.53
N PHE A 22 3.62 12.48 -1.29
CA PHE A 22 4.59 12.08 -2.30
C PHE A 22 5.92 12.79 -2.00
N GLY A 23 7.02 12.04 -1.95
CA GLY A 23 8.38 12.53 -1.71
C GLY A 23 9.13 12.97 -2.98
N ILE A 24 8.45 13.05 -4.12
CA ILE A 24 9.00 13.55 -5.39
C ILE A 24 8.02 14.54 -6.03
N ASP A 25 8.54 15.52 -6.76
CA ASP A 25 7.72 16.49 -7.50
C ASP A 25 6.77 15.76 -8.47
N LEU A 26 5.47 15.94 -8.25
CA LEU A 26 4.37 15.28 -8.96
C LEU A 26 4.24 15.70 -10.44
N GLY A 27 4.99 16.72 -10.87
CA GLY A 27 4.87 17.34 -12.20
C GLY A 27 5.07 16.39 -13.40
N THR A 28 5.71 15.24 -13.18
CA THR A 28 6.03 14.26 -14.25
C THR A 28 5.19 12.98 -14.18
N ILE A 29 4.37 12.79 -13.14
CA ILE A 29 3.62 11.54 -12.95
C ILE A 29 2.33 11.56 -13.78
N ARG A 30 2.42 11.09 -15.01
CA ARG A 30 1.24 10.76 -15.83
C ARG A 30 0.77 9.35 -15.47
N SER A 31 -0.52 9.20 -15.17
CA SER A 31 -1.26 7.97 -14.84
C SER A 31 -0.43 6.69 -14.86
N THR A 32 0.00 6.24 -13.68
CA THR A 32 0.83 5.05 -13.53
C THR A 32 0.22 4.06 -12.55
N THR A 33 0.60 2.80 -12.69
CA THR A 33 0.20 1.74 -11.78
C THR A 33 1.23 1.62 -10.67
N MET A 34 0.76 1.59 -9.42
CA MET A 34 1.60 1.37 -8.26
C MET A 34 1.35 -0.03 -7.69
N SER A 35 2.43 -0.74 -7.41
CA SER A 35 2.39 -2.11 -6.90
C SER A 35 3.20 -2.21 -5.61
N TRP A 36 2.65 -2.88 -4.61
CA TRP A 36 3.29 -3.12 -3.31
C TRP A 36 3.20 -4.60 -2.93
N ARG A 37 4.27 -5.11 -2.32
CA ARG A 37 4.22 -6.32 -1.50
C ARG A 37 3.64 -5.97 -0.14
N VAL A 38 2.79 -6.84 0.37
CA VAL A 38 2.12 -6.69 1.66
C VAL A 38 2.67 -7.73 2.61
N PHE A 39 3.15 -7.28 3.77
CA PHE A 39 3.55 -8.10 4.90
C PHE A 39 2.67 -7.75 6.10
N GLY A 40 2.21 -8.76 6.84
CA GLY A 40 1.40 -8.55 8.04
C GLY A 40 1.38 -9.82 8.90
N PRO A 41 0.85 -9.75 10.13
CA PRO A 41 0.92 -10.84 11.12
C PRO A 41 -0.05 -11.98 10.83
N TYR A 42 -0.84 -11.90 9.76
CA TYR A 42 -1.93 -12.84 9.49
C TYR A 42 -1.49 -13.96 8.55
N ALA A 43 -1.64 -15.22 8.97
CA ALA A 43 -1.47 -16.38 8.09
C ALA A 43 -2.55 -16.45 6.99
N ARG A 44 -3.74 -15.90 7.26
CA ARG A 44 -4.85 -15.68 6.32
C ARG A 44 -5.36 -14.27 6.55
N ALA A 45 -5.30 -13.42 5.53
CA ALA A 45 -5.69 -12.03 5.68
C ALA A 45 -7.22 -11.91 5.86
N PRO A 46 -7.71 -11.32 6.97
CA PRO A 46 -9.14 -11.06 7.15
C PRO A 46 -9.63 -10.02 6.14
N LEU A 47 -10.96 -9.94 5.96
CA LEU A 47 -11.56 -8.86 5.19
C LEU A 47 -11.23 -7.52 5.85
N GLY A 48 -10.72 -6.57 5.07
CA GLY A 48 -10.35 -5.27 5.59
C GLY A 48 -8.98 -5.22 6.26
N ALA A 49 -8.16 -6.27 6.16
CA ALA A 49 -6.82 -6.34 6.75
C ALA A 49 -5.91 -5.14 6.41
N LEU A 50 -6.12 -4.50 5.24
CA LEU A 50 -5.33 -3.35 4.82
C LEU A 50 -6.01 -2.01 5.12
N SER A 51 -7.14 -1.99 5.80
CA SER A 51 -7.83 -0.73 6.09
C SER A 51 -7.00 0.06 7.09
N GLY A 52 -6.69 1.31 6.75
CA GLY A 52 -5.94 2.20 7.62
C GLY A 52 -5.03 3.16 6.87
N VAL A 53 -4.31 3.95 7.64
CA VAL A 53 -3.32 4.91 7.16
C VAL A 53 -1.94 4.26 7.25
N TYR A 54 -1.13 4.49 6.23
CA TYR A 54 0.25 4.03 6.11
C TYR A 54 1.16 5.23 5.94
N GLY A 55 2.13 5.35 6.84
CA GLY A 55 3.17 6.36 6.79
C GLY A 55 4.50 5.74 6.39
N GLY A 56 5.28 6.47 5.59
CA GLY A 56 6.69 6.15 5.37
C GLY A 56 7.46 6.24 6.69
N ALA A 57 8.63 5.60 6.75
CA ALA A 57 9.52 5.63 7.92
C ALA A 57 9.80 7.05 8.48
N THR A 58 9.59 8.09 7.68
CA THR A 58 9.72 9.52 8.05
C THR A 58 8.51 10.12 8.77
N ALA A 59 7.30 9.53 8.66
CA ALA A 59 6.06 10.13 9.16
C ALA A 59 5.65 9.69 10.58
N GLY A 60 6.43 8.83 11.22
CA GLY A 60 6.20 8.39 12.58
C GLY A 60 7.16 7.26 12.93
N ALA A 61 8.06 7.51 13.87
CA ALA A 61 9.07 6.57 14.31
C ALA A 61 8.51 5.15 14.49
N SER A 62 9.01 4.23 13.67
CA SER A 62 9.01 2.79 13.94
C SER A 62 10.33 2.25 13.39
N ALA A 63 11.40 2.62 14.09
CA ALA A 63 12.69 1.98 13.95
C ALA A 63 12.55 0.54 14.45
N GLY A 64 12.35 -0.40 13.53
CA GLY A 64 12.20 -1.82 13.86
C GLY A 64 12.50 -2.67 12.65
N VAL A 65 13.68 -3.31 12.66
CA VAL A 65 14.19 -4.30 11.69
C VAL A 65 14.63 -3.73 10.34
N GLY A 66 15.78 -3.07 10.36
CA GLY A 66 16.83 -3.16 9.32
C GLY A 66 16.42 -3.15 7.85
N GLY A 67 16.36 -1.95 7.27
CA GLY A 67 16.36 -1.78 5.82
C GLY A 67 16.05 -0.35 5.42
N SER A 68 17.01 0.33 4.78
CA SER A 68 16.90 1.63 4.14
C SER A 68 16.02 1.59 2.87
N ALA A 69 14.82 1.04 2.99
CA ALA A 69 13.84 0.93 1.92
C ALA A 69 12.67 1.86 2.22
N ASN A 70 12.12 2.51 1.18
CA ASN A 70 10.88 3.30 1.25
C ASN A 70 9.70 2.36 1.55
N LEU A 71 9.56 1.94 2.79
CA LEU A 71 8.47 1.10 3.29
C LEU A 71 7.39 1.99 3.86
N LEU A 72 6.13 1.61 3.68
CA LEU A 72 5.00 2.22 4.36
C LEU A 72 4.52 1.27 5.46
N LEU A 73 4.45 1.76 6.68
CA LEU A 73 4.00 1.01 7.86
C LEU A 73 2.65 1.56 8.30
N GLY A 74 1.71 0.69 8.66
CA GLY A 74 0.38 1.12 9.06
C GLY A 74 -0.66 0.01 9.08
N GLY A 75 -1.88 0.37 8.70
CA GLY A 75 -3.06 -0.50 8.81
C GLY A 75 -3.63 -0.53 10.23
N ASN A 76 -4.57 -1.44 10.47
CA ASN A 76 -5.16 -1.61 11.80
C ASN A 76 -4.08 -2.13 12.78
N ASN A 77 -3.77 -1.35 13.82
CA ASN A 77 -2.71 -1.61 14.81
C ASN A 77 -1.23 -1.42 14.34
N ASN A 78 -0.97 -0.82 13.18
CA ASN A 78 0.41 -0.61 12.65
C ASN A 78 1.22 -1.92 12.41
N GLU A 79 0.55 -3.04 12.19
CA GLU A 79 1.19 -4.34 12.01
C GLU A 79 1.42 -4.71 10.54
N VAL A 80 1.01 -3.85 9.59
CA VAL A 80 1.09 -4.11 8.16
C VAL A 80 2.15 -3.24 7.51
N THR A 81 3.04 -3.88 6.75
CA THR A 81 4.11 -3.24 5.98
C THR A 81 3.82 -3.36 4.49
N LEU A 82 3.87 -2.24 3.77
CA LEU A 82 3.80 -2.16 2.32
C LEU A 82 5.18 -1.85 1.76
N GLN A 83 5.74 -2.77 0.98
CA GLN A 83 7.01 -2.60 0.29
C GLN A 83 6.74 -2.31 -1.20
N PRO A 84 7.16 -1.16 -1.73
CA PRO A 84 7.01 -0.86 -3.15
C PRO A 84 7.78 -1.87 -3.99
N LEU A 85 7.11 -2.42 -4.99
CA LEU A 85 7.73 -3.33 -5.95
C LEU A 85 8.37 -2.52 -7.07
N SER A 86 9.69 -2.34 -7.09
CA SER A 86 10.37 -1.68 -8.22
C SER A 86 10.21 -2.49 -9.52
N LEU A 87 9.13 -2.27 -10.26
CA LEU A 87 8.96 -2.77 -11.61
C LEU A 87 9.56 -1.73 -12.55
N GLN A 88 10.86 -1.85 -12.80
CA GLN A 88 11.48 -1.22 -13.97
C GLN A 88 11.20 -2.15 -15.16
N GLY A 89 10.08 -1.93 -15.86
CA GLY A 89 9.74 -2.81 -16.97
C GLY A 89 8.64 -2.27 -17.88
N ALA A 90 9.03 -1.92 -19.11
CA ALA A 90 8.29 -1.77 -20.37
C ALA A 90 6.91 -1.06 -20.44
N ARG A 91 6.21 -0.77 -19.32
CA ARG A 91 4.83 -0.26 -19.30
C ARG A 91 4.57 0.84 -18.25
N GLY A 92 5.62 1.55 -17.81
CA GLY A 92 5.49 2.74 -16.97
C GLY A 92 6.43 2.75 -15.76
N VAL A 93 6.67 3.96 -15.25
CA VAL A 93 7.48 4.21 -14.05
C VAL A 93 6.68 3.79 -12.82
N ASN A 94 7.17 2.83 -12.02
CA ASN A 94 6.54 2.57 -10.73
C ASN A 94 6.87 3.70 -9.74
N VAL A 95 5.90 4.59 -9.53
CA VAL A 95 6.01 5.73 -8.63
C VAL A 95 5.69 5.40 -7.17
N ALA A 96 5.42 4.13 -6.85
CA ALA A 96 5.22 3.68 -5.47
C ALA A 96 6.42 4.03 -4.57
N LEU A 97 7.63 4.15 -5.14
CA LEU A 97 8.83 4.60 -4.45
C LEU A 97 8.75 6.05 -3.96
N GLY A 98 7.96 6.88 -4.66
CA GLY A 98 7.70 8.26 -4.29
C GLY A 98 6.56 8.41 -3.29
N VAL A 99 5.75 7.38 -3.05
CA VAL A 99 4.64 7.45 -2.09
C VAL A 99 5.20 7.38 -0.68
N THR A 100 4.94 8.40 0.12
CA THR A 100 5.35 8.48 1.53
C THR A 100 4.16 8.46 2.50
N GLY A 101 2.93 8.57 1.98
CA GLY A 101 1.72 8.44 2.75
C GLY A 101 0.60 7.82 1.92
N LEU A 102 -0.02 6.76 2.40
CA LEU A 102 -1.08 6.04 1.71
C LEU A 102 -2.20 5.69 2.68
N GLU A 103 -3.43 5.91 2.29
CA GLU A 103 -4.59 5.39 3.01
C GLU A 103 -5.32 4.38 2.15
N LEU A 104 -5.74 3.28 2.78
CA LEU A 104 -6.52 2.23 2.16
C LEU A 104 -7.83 2.05 2.92
N SER A 105 -8.93 1.98 2.19
CA SER A 105 -10.27 1.76 2.73
C SER A 105 -10.94 0.60 2.00
N LEU A 106 -11.38 -0.42 2.73
CA LEU A 106 -12.05 -1.59 2.15
C LEU A 106 -13.32 -1.16 1.40
N VAL A 107 -13.39 -1.51 0.12
CA VAL A 107 -14.65 -1.49 -0.62
C VAL A 107 -15.41 -2.74 -0.25
N ARG A 108 -16.43 -2.60 0.60
CA ARG A 108 -17.35 -3.72 0.84
C ARG A 108 -17.99 -4.07 -0.51
N PRO A 109 -17.98 -5.34 -0.94
CA PRO A 109 -18.74 -5.74 -2.11
C PRO A 109 -20.20 -5.35 -1.85
N GLY A 110 -20.70 -4.40 -2.65
CA GLY A 110 -22.09 -4.00 -2.58
C GLY A 110 -22.93 -5.26 -2.72
N ARG A 111 -23.85 -5.48 -1.76
CA ARG A 111 -24.81 -6.57 -1.82
C ARG A 111 -25.56 -6.40 -3.14
N ARG A 112 -25.20 -7.18 -4.17
CA ARG A 112 -25.99 -7.27 -5.40
C ARG A 112 -27.33 -7.82 -4.96
N ARG A 113 -28.34 -6.96 -4.97
CA ARG A 113 -29.74 -7.31 -4.77
C ARG A 113 -30.24 -8.08 -5.98
#